data_AF-A0A537S3R2-F1
#
_entry.id   AF-A0A537S3R2-F1
#
_cell.length_a   1.000
_cell.length_b   1.000
_cell.length_c   1.000
_cell.angle_alpha   90.00
_cell.angle_beta   90.00
_cell.angle_gamma   90.00
#
_symmetry.space_group_name_H-M   'P 1'
#
loop_
_entity.id
_entity.type
_entity.pdbx_description
1 polymer ?
#
loop_
_entity_poly.entity_id
_entity_poly.type
_entity_poly.pdbx_seq_one_letter_code
_entity_poly.pdbx_strand_id
1 'polypeptide(L)'
;MTAAALAPYRVSAYNTAHDSENKIHDDATARRFGFGGGLVPGVDVYGYITHMPVARWGRAWLERGTAECRFFKPVYDGETATVIAGEDAAGL
;
A
#
# COMPACT_ATOMS: atom_id res chain seq x y z
N MET A 1 -10.78 -24.27 12.59
CA MET A 1 -11.84 -23.37 12.09
C MET A 1 -11.15 -22.33 11.23
N THR A 2 -11.49 -22.24 9.95
CA THR A 2 -11.00 -21.17 9.08
C THR A 2 -11.61 -19.85 9.53
N ALA A 3 -10.79 -18.81 9.72
CA ALA A 3 -11.31 -17.48 9.99
C ALA A 3 -12.12 -16.99 8.78
N ALA A 4 -13.16 -16.18 9.03
CA ALA A 4 -13.93 -15.58 7.94
C ALA A 4 -13.02 -14.66 7.11
N ALA A 5 -13.17 -14.70 5.79
CA ALA A 5 -12.39 -13.86 4.88
C ALA A 5 -12.65 -12.37 5.16
N LEU A 6 -11.58 -11.57 5.15
CA LEU A 6 -11.68 -10.13 5.31
C LEU A 6 -12.32 -9.51 4.06
N ALA A 7 -13.23 -8.55 4.26
CA ALA A 7 -13.77 -7.77 3.15
C ALA A 7 -12.64 -6.96 2.47
N PRO A 8 -12.66 -6.80 1.14
CA PRO A 8 -11.67 -5.99 0.44
C PRO A 8 -11.65 -4.55 0.96
N TYR A 9 -10.46 -4.03 1.23
CA TYR A 9 -10.27 -2.62 1.57
C TYR A 9 -10.01 -1.82 0.29
N ARG A 10 -10.73 -0.71 0.12
CA ARG A 10 -10.57 0.19 -1.03
C ARG A 10 -10.17 1.58 -0.55
N VAL A 11 -9.17 2.15 -1.19
CA VAL A 11 -8.64 3.48 -0.87
C VAL A 11 -8.38 4.25 -2.17
N SER A 12 -8.77 5.53 -2.18
CA SER A 12 -8.31 6.45 -3.21
C SER A 12 -6.88 6.82 -2.87
N ALA A 13 -5.95 6.42 -3.71
CA ALA A 13 -4.54 6.63 -3.49
C ALA A 13 -4.23 8.13 -3.55
N TYR A 14 -3.44 8.59 -2.60
CA TYR A 14 -3.02 9.97 -2.50
C TYR A 14 -1.50 10.05 -2.40
N ASN A 15 -0.88 10.85 -3.27
CA ASN A 15 0.55 11.06 -3.26
C ASN A 15 0.88 12.16 -2.24
N THR A 16 1.36 11.74 -1.07
CA THR A 16 1.75 12.66 0.02
C THR A 16 3.10 13.35 -0.22
N ALA A 17 3.82 12.97 -1.28
CA ALA A 17 5.24 13.27 -1.46
C ALA A 17 5.55 14.13 -2.68
N HIS A 18 4.58 14.89 -3.21
CA HIS A 18 4.80 15.80 -4.34
C HIS A 18 6.00 16.73 -4.14
N ASP A 19 6.21 17.22 -2.91
CA ASP A 19 7.31 18.13 -2.57
C ASP A 19 8.58 17.44 -2.04
N SER A 20 8.60 16.10 -1.98
CA SER A 20 9.73 15.32 -1.46
C SER A 20 11.03 15.59 -2.21
N GLU A 21 12.17 15.44 -1.53
CA GLU A 21 13.50 15.45 -2.17
C GLU A 21 13.66 14.28 -3.14
N ASN A 22 13.02 13.14 -2.89
CA ASN A 22 12.94 12.04 -3.85
C ASN A 22 11.94 12.39 -4.96
N LYS A 23 12.44 13.01 -6.03
CA LYS A 23 11.60 13.56 -7.11
C LYS A 23 10.90 12.53 -7.99
N ILE A 24 11.01 11.22 -7.74
CA ILE A 24 10.16 10.24 -8.46
C ILE A 24 8.66 10.39 -8.11
N HIS A 25 8.35 11.08 -7.01
CA HIS A 25 6.98 11.44 -6.60
C HIS A 25 6.47 12.73 -7.25
N ASP A 26 7.33 13.47 -7.95
CA ASP A 26 6.94 14.64 -8.75
C ASP A 26 6.49 14.21 -10.15
N ASP A 27 5.42 14.84 -10.63
CA ASP A 27 4.76 14.55 -11.89
C ASP A 27 5.67 14.76 -13.11
N ALA A 28 6.35 15.90 -13.16
CA ALA A 28 7.19 16.27 -14.29
C ALA A 28 8.42 15.35 -14.36
N THR A 29 9.02 15.06 -13.22
CA THR A 29 10.19 14.19 -13.09
C THR A 29 9.85 12.75 -13.43
N ALA A 30 8.78 12.18 -12.87
CA ALA A 30 8.38 10.81 -13.13
C ALA A 30 8.06 10.58 -14.62
N ARG A 31 7.41 11.55 -15.28
CA ARG A 31 7.15 11.49 -16.74
C ARG A 31 8.43 11.46 -17.58
N ARG A 32 9.51 12.15 -17.16
CA ARG A 32 10.82 12.08 -17.83
C ARG A 32 11.45 10.70 -17.76
N PHE A 33 11.13 9.92 -16.73
CA PHE A 33 11.54 8.53 -16.58
C PHE A 33 10.58 7.52 -17.23
N GLY A 34 9.53 7.99 -17.92
CA GLY A 34 8.58 7.15 -18.65
C GLY A 34 7.37 6.66 -17.84
N PHE A 35 7.15 7.18 -16.62
CA PHE A 35 5.94 6.91 -15.84
C PHE A 35 4.78 7.85 -16.25
N GLY A 36 3.55 7.51 -15.86
CA GLY A 36 2.36 8.33 -16.17
C GLY A 36 2.28 9.65 -15.38
N GLY A 37 2.87 9.68 -14.20
CA GLY A 37 2.87 10.78 -13.23
C GLY A 37 3.67 10.41 -11.99
N GLY A 38 3.65 11.26 -10.98
CA GLY A 38 4.33 11.03 -9.71
C GLY A 38 3.84 9.74 -9.06
N LEU A 39 4.77 8.91 -8.61
CA LEU A 39 4.43 7.65 -7.97
C LEU A 39 3.95 7.91 -6.53
N VAL A 40 2.89 7.24 -6.09
CA VAL A 40 2.53 7.21 -4.67
C VAL A 40 3.66 6.51 -3.88
N PRO A 41 4.15 7.08 -2.77
CA PRO A 41 5.21 6.48 -1.96
C PRO A 41 4.94 5.04 -1.53
N GLY A 42 5.98 4.21 -1.56
CA GLY A 42 5.88 2.82 -1.10
C GLY A 42 5.46 2.72 0.38
N VAL A 43 5.76 3.72 1.21
CA VAL A 43 5.30 3.78 2.61
C VAL A 43 3.79 4.01 2.71
N ASP A 44 3.19 4.79 1.80
CA ASP A 44 1.74 5.00 1.75
C ASP A 44 1.04 3.72 1.27
N VAL A 45 1.59 3.08 0.22
CA VAL A 45 1.10 1.79 -0.28
C VAL A 45 1.21 0.70 0.80
N TYR A 46 2.31 0.67 1.55
CA TYR A 46 2.47 -0.20 2.72
C TYR A 46 1.38 0.08 3.76
N GLY A 47 1.09 1.35 4.04
CA GLY A 47 -0.01 1.77 4.90
C GLY A 47 -1.36 1.16 4.47
N TYR A 48 -1.68 1.20 3.17
CA TYR A 48 -2.90 0.58 2.63
C TYR A 48 -2.94 -0.93 2.89
N ILE A 49 -1.81 -1.63 2.68
CA ILE A 49 -1.69 -3.07 2.92
C ILE A 49 -1.90 -3.38 4.41
N THR A 50 -1.32 -2.58 5.31
CA THR A 50 -1.42 -2.81 6.76
C THR A 50 -2.84 -2.74 7.32
N HIS A 51 -3.79 -2.18 6.56
CA HIS A 51 -5.20 -2.20 6.94
C HIS A 51 -5.73 -3.62 7.19
N MET A 52 -5.30 -4.60 6.39
CA MET A 52 -5.79 -5.98 6.50
C MET A 52 -5.30 -6.69 7.78
N PRO A 53 -3.99 -6.75 8.10
CA PRO A 53 -3.52 -7.35 9.34
C PRO A 53 -3.97 -6.58 10.59
N VAL A 54 -4.15 -5.25 10.51
CA VAL A 54 -4.75 -4.48 11.61
C VAL A 54 -6.23 -4.84 11.78
N ALA A 55 -7.00 -5.00 10.71
CA ALA A 55 -8.39 -5.44 10.80
C ALA A 55 -8.53 -6.86 11.40
N ARG A 56 -7.53 -7.73 11.17
CA ARG A 56 -7.53 -9.12 11.65
C ARG A 56 -7.06 -9.29 13.09
N TRP A 57 -5.98 -8.61 13.46
CA TRP A 57 -5.27 -8.82 14.74
C TRP A 57 -5.21 -7.56 15.62
N GLY A 58 -5.70 -6.42 15.12
CA GLY A 58 -5.78 -5.17 15.86
C GLY A 58 -4.41 -4.64 16.28
N ARG A 59 -4.39 -4.04 17.48
CA ARG A 59 -3.19 -3.44 18.08
C ARG A 59 -2.02 -4.41 18.23
N ALA A 60 -2.28 -5.71 18.41
CA ALA A 60 -1.21 -6.69 18.54
C ALA A 60 -0.29 -6.74 17.29
N TRP A 61 -0.86 -6.52 16.10
CA TRP A 61 -0.09 -6.41 14.87
C TRP A 61 0.79 -5.15 14.86
N LEU A 62 0.26 -4.01 15.32
CA LEU A 62 1.02 -2.76 15.38
C LEU A 62 2.19 -2.83 16.36
N GLU A 63 2.05 -3.61 17.43
CA GLU A 63 3.08 -3.71 18.48
C GLU A 63 4.18 -4.72 18.15
N ARG A 64 3.86 -5.81 17.43
CA ARG A 64 4.76 -6.96 17.27
C ARG A 64 4.74 -7.61 15.87
N GLY A 65 3.91 -7.12 14.96
CA GLY A 65 3.76 -7.65 13.61
C GLY A 65 4.91 -7.27 12.70
N THR A 66 5.12 -8.08 11.66
CA THR A 66 6.15 -7.85 10.63
C THR A 66 5.61 -8.24 9.28
N ALA A 67 5.89 -7.46 8.25
CA ALA A 67 5.54 -7.78 6.88
C ALA A 67 6.75 -7.64 5.95
N GLU A 68 6.82 -8.52 4.97
CA GLU A 68 7.69 -8.36 3.81
C GLU A 68 6.80 -7.94 2.63
N CYS A 69 7.23 -6.92 1.88
CA CYS A 69 6.44 -6.38 0.78
C CYS A 69 7.30 -6.17 -0.45
N ARG A 70 6.75 -6.50 -1.62
CA ARG A 70 7.36 -6.22 -2.91
C ARG A 70 6.40 -5.40 -3.78
N PHE A 71 6.80 -4.19 -4.12
CA PHE A 71 6.02 -3.31 -4.99
C PHE A 71 6.37 -3.57 -6.45
N PHE A 72 5.45 -4.21 -7.18
CA PHE A 72 5.70 -4.64 -8.56
C PHE A 72 5.35 -3.57 -9.61
N LYS A 73 4.34 -2.75 -9.34
CA LYS A 73 3.86 -1.68 -10.22
C LYS A 73 3.66 -0.40 -9.41
N PRO A 74 3.83 0.78 -10.03
CA PRO A 74 3.48 2.03 -9.38
C PRO A 74 1.97 2.11 -9.12
N VAL A 75 1.62 2.87 -8.08
CA VAL A 75 0.27 3.37 -7.84
C VAL A 75 0.31 4.87 -8.12
N TYR A 76 -0.69 5.39 -8.83
CA TYR A 76 -0.77 6.81 -9.15
C TYR A 76 -1.81 7.53 -8.27
N ASP A 77 -1.61 8.84 -8.14
CA ASP A 77 -2.54 9.71 -7.42
C ASP A 77 -3.96 9.64 -8.02
N GLY A 78 -4.97 9.56 -7.16
CA GLY A 78 -6.38 9.45 -7.55
C GLY A 78 -6.84 8.04 -7.98
N GLU A 79 -5.93 7.09 -8.22
CA GLU A 79 -6.33 5.71 -8.52
C GLU A 79 -7.00 5.04 -7.33
N THR A 80 -7.89 4.07 -7.58
CA THR A 80 -8.43 3.24 -6.49
C THR A 80 -7.54 2.01 -6.29
N ALA A 81 -6.83 1.96 -5.16
CA ALA A 81 -6.16 0.75 -4.72
C ALA A 81 -7.16 -0.17 -4.00
N THR A 82 -7.19 -1.44 -4.39
CA THR A 82 -7.98 -2.48 -3.72
C THR A 82 -7.04 -3.48 -3.07
N VAL A 83 -7.14 -3.63 -1.75
CA VAL A 83 -6.35 -4.57 -0.96
C VAL A 83 -7.23 -5.76 -0.59
N ILE A 84 -6.72 -6.95 -0.84
CA ILE A 84 -7.30 -8.24 -0.45
C ILE A 84 -6.26 -9.00 0.37
N ALA A 85 -6.71 -9.89 1.25
CA ALA A 85 -5.83 -10.71 2.08
C ALA A 85 -6.35 -12.14 2.12
N GLY A 86 -5.44 -13.09 2.23
CA GLY A 86 -5.75 -14.52 2.27
C GLY A 86 -4.87 -15.21 3.29
N GLU A 87 -5.48 -15.82 4.30
CA GLU A 87 -4.72 -16.48 5.37
C GLU A 87 -4.16 -17.83 4.91
N ASP A 88 -2.86 -18.05 5.12
CA ASP A 88 -2.16 -19.31 4.89
C ASP A 88 -1.36 -19.75 6.13
N ALA A 89 -0.43 -20.70 5.99
CA ALA A 89 0.36 -21.21 7.12
C ALA A 89 1.38 -20.20 7.68
N ALA A 90 1.74 -19.16 6.92
CA ALA A 90 2.72 -18.15 7.28
C ALA A 90 2.10 -16.83 7.75
N GLY A 91 0.83 -16.56 7.44
CA GLY A 91 0.16 -15.32 7.84
C GLY A 91 -1.04 -14.98 6.97
N LEU A 92 -1.28 -13.69 6.76
CA LEU A 92 -2.28 -13.14 5.82
C LEU A 92 -1.72 -12.89 4.42
#